data_AF-A0A9W5YVN0-F1
#
_entry.id   AF-A0A9W5YVN0-F1
#
_cell.length_a   1.000
_cell.length_b   1.000
_cell.length_c   1.000
_cell.angle_alpha   90.00
_cell.angle_beta   90.00
_cell.angle_gamma   90.00
#
_symmetry.space_group_name_H-M   'P 1'
#
loop_
_entity.id
_entity.type
_entity.pdbx_description
1 polymer ?
#
loop_
_entity_poly.entity_id
_entity_poly.type
_entity_poly.pdbx_seq_one_letter_code
_entity_poly.pdbx_strand_id
1 'polypeptide(L)'
;MLRDKRPPPIIHHAQVRENETPRALANCYSLVRMWEQAVPGSEEIVMNTVAREMERLASESPNQHDYELLSSFQAYLIYSILMYFGPQGGFSDTTMVTLLDMASHTARNGLFCAAELARVRPTWESWIVAATKRRAIFTLYLFSSIYNADRMLPNFVAEELRGVYAPGNKTLWEATDRQTWNKEYDRYLLDWQDGSLEINELWASPEKEEPGRKRRIERWVESADEFGMMLYSVCAHIHGS
;
A
#
# COMPACT_ATOMS: atom_id res chain seq x y z
N MET A 1 -6.42 4.07 13.57
CA MET A 1 -5.01 3.60 13.50
C MET A 1 -4.36 3.33 14.86
N LEU A 2 -5.00 3.66 16.00
CA LEU A 2 -4.37 3.55 17.33
C LEU A 2 -5.00 2.50 18.29
N ARG A 3 -6.09 1.82 17.92
CA ARG A 3 -6.71 0.82 18.80
C ARG A 3 -5.76 -0.34 19.15
N ASP A 4 -4.89 -0.75 18.21
CA ASP A 4 -3.93 -1.85 18.40
C ASP A 4 -2.45 -1.42 18.35
N LYS A 5 -2.16 -0.10 18.38
CA LYS A 5 -0.80 0.48 18.24
C LYS A 5 -0.02 0.08 16.97
N ARG A 6 -0.63 -0.59 15.99
CA ARG A 6 0.03 -0.98 14.74
C ARG A 6 -0.28 0.01 13.61
N PRO A 7 0.72 0.36 12.76
CA PRO A 7 0.47 1.12 11.54
C PRO A 7 -0.59 0.46 10.65
N PRO A 8 -1.27 1.23 9.78
CA PRO A 8 -2.08 0.65 8.71
C PRO A 8 -1.21 -0.23 7.80
N PRO A 9 -1.77 -1.22 7.10
CA PRO A 9 -1.00 -2.22 6.35
C PRO A 9 -0.24 -1.67 5.14
N ILE A 10 -0.34 -0.37 4.85
CA ILE A 10 0.48 0.30 3.83
C ILE A 10 1.76 0.91 4.39
N ILE A 11 1.89 1.02 5.73
CA ILE A 11 3.08 1.51 6.43
C ILE A 11 3.67 0.34 7.23
N HIS A 12 4.95 0.05 7.03
CA HIS A 12 5.62 -0.98 7.82
C HIS A 12 6.05 -0.41 9.18
N HIS A 13 6.02 -1.20 10.24
CA HIS A 13 6.39 -0.73 11.59
C HIS A 13 7.84 -0.20 11.67
N ALA A 14 8.75 -0.73 10.85
CA ALA A 14 10.12 -0.21 10.76
C ALA A 14 10.21 1.21 10.16
N GLN A 15 9.18 1.70 9.44
CA GLN A 15 9.11 3.10 8.99
C GLN A 15 8.75 4.06 10.13
N VAL A 16 8.28 3.52 11.26
CA VAL A 16 7.77 4.29 12.40
C VAL A 16 8.58 3.92 13.63
N ARG A 17 9.78 4.51 13.73
CA ARG A 17 10.69 4.36 14.88
C ARG A 17 10.86 5.69 15.59
N GLU A 18 11.13 5.64 16.88
CA GLU A 18 11.47 6.82 17.67
C GLU A 18 12.67 7.55 17.02
N ASN A 19 12.49 8.85 16.75
CA ASN A 19 13.49 9.76 16.15
C ASN A 19 13.90 9.52 14.68
N GLU A 20 13.40 8.48 14.01
CA GLU A 20 13.73 8.17 12.60
C GLU A 20 12.51 8.22 11.67
N THR A 21 11.32 8.55 12.20
CA THR A 21 10.08 8.60 11.40
C THR A 21 10.10 9.79 10.44
N PRO A 22 9.87 9.59 9.13
CA PRO A 22 9.75 10.68 8.16
C PRO A 22 8.71 11.71 8.58
N ARG A 23 8.98 12.99 8.30
CA ARG A 23 8.10 14.10 8.70
C ARG A 23 6.67 13.90 8.22
N ALA A 24 6.49 13.45 6.97
CA ALA A 24 5.16 13.18 6.40
C ALA A 24 4.37 12.16 7.24
N LEU A 25 5.00 11.06 7.66
CA LEU A 25 4.35 10.04 8.47
C LEU A 25 4.11 10.52 9.91
N ALA A 26 5.07 11.20 10.52
CA ALA A 26 4.92 11.75 11.87
C ALA A 26 3.74 12.75 11.97
N ASN A 27 3.62 13.63 10.96
CA ASN A 27 2.48 14.53 10.82
C ASN A 27 1.19 13.74 10.60
N CYS A 28 1.20 12.72 9.73
CA CYS A 28 0.05 11.85 9.48
C CYS A 28 -0.51 11.22 10.74
N TYR A 29 0.33 10.62 11.59
CA TYR A 29 -0.10 10.08 12.87
C TYR A 29 -0.79 11.11 13.76
N SER A 30 -0.21 12.32 13.85
CA SER A 30 -0.75 13.39 14.67
C SER A 30 -2.11 13.86 14.17
N LEU A 31 -2.24 14.07 12.85
CA LEU A 31 -3.48 14.54 12.23
C LEU A 31 -4.57 13.48 12.20
N VAL A 32 -4.25 12.22 11.94
CA VAL A 32 -5.20 11.09 12.04
C VAL A 32 -5.74 10.99 13.47
N ARG A 33 -4.89 11.14 14.47
CA ARG A 33 -5.33 11.15 15.88
C ARG A 33 -6.25 12.34 16.17
N MET A 34 -5.92 13.53 15.69
CA MET A 34 -6.78 14.70 15.84
C MET A 34 -8.15 14.49 15.16
N TRP A 35 -8.17 13.84 14.01
CA TRP A 35 -9.39 13.47 13.30
C TRP A 35 -10.25 12.47 14.08
N GLU A 36 -9.66 11.38 14.58
CA GLU A 36 -10.37 10.36 15.37
C GLU A 36 -10.89 10.93 16.70
N GLN A 37 -10.24 11.95 17.26
CA GLN A 37 -10.55 12.54 18.56
C GLN A 37 -11.25 13.91 18.45
N ALA A 38 -11.67 14.30 17.25
CA ALA A 38 -12.33 15.59 17.03
C ALA A 38 -13.59 15.69 17.89
N VAL A 39 -13.71 16.78 18.65
CA VAL A 39 -14.92 17.07 19.43
C VAL A 39 -15.96 17.76 18.54
N PRO A 40 -17.27 17.57 18.82
CA PRO A 40 -18.32 18.26 18.08
C PRO A 40 -18.09 19.77 18.01
N GLY A 41 -18.07 20.32 16.80
CA GLY A 41 -17.80 21.74 16.51
C GLY A 41 -16.34 22.07 16.20
N SER A 42 -15.41 21.12 16.27
CA SER A 42 -13.99 21.32 15.91
C SER A 42 -13.60 20.69 14.58
N GLU A 43 -14.53 20.03 13.89
CA GLU A 43 -14.25 19.21 12.72
C GLU A 43 -13.68 20.04 11.57
N GLU A 44 -14.21 21.25 11.33
CA GLU A 44 -13.70 22.15 10.29
C GLU A 44 -12.23 22.54 10.52
N ILE A 45 -11.82 22.75 11.77
CA ILE A 45 -10.43 23.08 12.10
C ILE A 45 -9.52 21.89 11.77
N VAL A 46 -9.95 20.67 12.10
CA VAL A 46 -9.19 19.47 11.79
C VAL A 46 -9.10 19.26 10.27
N MET A 47 -10.22 19.42 9.55
CA MET A 47 -10.27 19.37 8.08
C MET A 47 -9.28 20.34 7.44
N ASN A 48 -9.33 21.61 7.85
CA ASN A 48 -8.44 22.65 7.32
C ASN A 48 -6.96 22.35 7.61
N THR A 49 -6.68 21.73 8.75
CA THR A 49 -5.31 21.32 9.10
C THR A 49 -4.83 20.16 8.22
N VAL A 50 -5.70 19.17 7.95
CA VAL A 50 -5.40 18.08 7.01
C VAL A 50 -5.21 18.60 5.59
N ALA A 51 -6.11 19.45 5.10
CA ALA A 51 -6.02 20.02 3.76
C ALA A 51 -4.71 20.81 3.55
N ARG A 52 -4.31 21.62 4.53
CA ARG A 52 -3.03 22.34 4.49
C ARG A 52 -1.82 21.40 4.46
N GLU A 53 -1.87 20.30 5.18
CA GLU A 53 -0.79 19.30 5.13
C GLU A 53 -0.77 18.58 3.78
N MET A 54 -1.93 18.28 3.19
CA MET A 54 -2.02 17.75 1.83
C MET A 54 -1.43 18.70 0.79
N GLU A 55 -1.75 19.99 0.86
CA GLU A 55 -1.14 21.01 -0.02
C GLU A 55 0.39 21.09 0.16
N ARG A 56 0.86 20.98 1.41
CA ARG A 56 2.30 20.93 1.70
C ARG A 56 2.96 19.71 1.06
N LEU A 57 2.36 18.54 1.16
CA LEU A 57 2.85 17.30 0.55
C LEU A 57 2.82 17.37 -0.98
N ALA A 58 1.75 17.91 -1.56
CA ALA A 58 1.58 18.04 -3.01
C ALA A 58 2.57 19.03 -3.66
N SER A 59 3.10 19.97 -2.87
CA SER A 59 4.09 20.95 -3.32
C SER A 59 5.54 20.52 -3.12
N GLU A 60 5.77 19.32 -2.57
CA GLU A 60 7.12 18.77 -2.43
C GLU A 60 7.76 18.45 -3.80
N SER A 61 9.09 18.53 -3.87
CA SER A 61 9.78 18.29 -5.12
C SER A 61 9.72 16.82 -5.54
N PRO A 62 9.36 16.50 -6.80
CA PRO A 62 9.36 15.12 -7.30
C PRO A 62 10.77 14.51 -7.44
N ASN A 63 11.83 15.29 -7.15
CA ASN A 63 13.22 14.87 -7.20
C ASN A 63 13.80 14.53 -5.80
N GLN A 64 12.94 14.39 -4.79
CA GLN A 64 13.33 13.89 -3.47
C GLN A 64 13.79 12.43 -3.52
N HIS A 65 14.42 11.98 -2.42
CA HIS A 65 14.74 10.58 -2.22
C HIS A 65 13.48 9.70 -2.25
N ASP A 66 13.59 8.49 -2.80
CA ASP A 66 12.51 7.51 -2.93
C ASP A 66 11.71 7.28 -1.64
N TYR A 67 12.41 7.27 -0.51
CA TYR A 67 11.79 7.03 0.79
C TYR A 67 10.92 8.19 1.26
N GLU A 68 11.30 9.44 0.94
CA GLU A 68 10.49 10.62 1.23
C GLU A 68 9.27 10.67 0.31
N LEU A 69 9.43 10.41 -1.00
CA LEU A 69 8.31 10.32 -1.94
C LEU A 69 7.28 9.27 -1.50
N LEU A 70 7.75 8.08 -1.12
CA LEU A 70 6.91 7.02 -0.59
C LEU A 70 6.16 7.48 0.67
N SER A 71 6.87 8.09 1.62
CA SER A 71 6.29 8.53 2.90
C SER A 71 5.22 9.60 2.70
N SER A 72 5.47 10.55 1.80
CA SER A 72 4.53 11.59 1.40
C SER A 72 3.31 11.01 0.68
N PHE A 73 3.52 10.07 -0.24
CA PHE A 73 2.43 9.35 -0.91
C PHE A 73 1.57 8.54 0.07
N GLN A 74 2.19 7.80 1.00
CA GLN A 74 1.47 7.04 2.04
C GLN A 74 0.62 7.97 2.92
N ALA A 75 1.16 9.09 3.39
CA ALA A 75 0.43 10.07 4.18
C ALA A 75 -0.73 10.69 3.40
N TYR A 76 -0.49 11.11 2.15
CA TYR A 76 -1.50 11.71 1.29
C TYR A 76 -2.64 10.73 0.96
N LEU A 77 -2.32 9.45 0.73
CA LEU A 77 -3.31 8.38 0.53
C LEU A 77 -4.19 8.17 1.76
N ILE A 78 -3.60 8.22 2.97
CA ILE A 78 -4.38 8.11 4.21
C ILE A 78 -5.33 9.28 4.36
N TYR A 79 -4.86 10.51 4.16
CA TYR A 79 -5.72 11.69 4.21
C TYR A 79 -6.82 11.65 3.15
N SER A 80 -6.49 11.19 1.95
CA SER A 80 -7.44 10.99 0.85
C SER A 80 -8.59 10.06 1.25
N ILE A 81 -8.27 8.91 1.83
CA ILE A 81 -9.25 7.94 2.33
C ILE A 81 -10.09 8.56 3.46
N LEU A 82 -9.45 9.25 4.41
CA LEU A 82 -10.15 9.91 5.52
C LEU A 82 -11.14 10.98 5.05
N MET A 83 -10.73 11.82 4.10
CA MET A 83 -11.59 12.87 3.54
C MET A 83 -12.72 12.29 2.69
N TYR A 84 -12.48 11.19 1.97
CA TYR A 84 -13.48 10.57 1.12
C TYR A 84 -14.61 9.90 1.91
N PHE A 85 -14.25 9.10 2.91
CA PHE A 85 -15.22 8.39 3.75
C PHE A 85 -15.65 9.19 4.98
N GLY A 86 -15.04 10.35 5.22
CA GLY A 86 -15.32 11.22 6.34
C GLY A 86 -16.67 11.94 6.19
N PRO A 87 -17.36 12.23 7.32
CA PRO A 87 -18.68 12.87 7.28
C PRO A 87 -18.64 14.31 6.73
N GLN A 88 -17.47 14.96 6.78
CA GLN A 88 -17.29 16.35 6.37
C GLN A 88 -16.96 16.53 4.88
N GLY A 89 -16.66 15.43 4.16
CA GLY A 89 -16.29 15.47 2.76
C GLY A 89 -14.98 16.23 2.49
N GLY A 90 -14.90 16.89 1.33
CA GLY A 90 -13.73 17.67 0.92
C GLY A 90 -12.75 16.94 -0.02
N PHE A 91 -12.96 15.64 -0.25
CA PHE A 91 -12.25 14.94 -1.31
C PHE A 91 -12.74 15.43 -2.68
N SER A 92 -11.82 15.86 -3.54
CA SER A 92 -12.12 16.42 -4.86
C SER A 92 -11.44 15.65 -5.98
N ASP A 93 -11.88 15.88 -7.21
CA ASP A 93 -11.24 15.34 -8.41
C ASP A 93 -9.76 15.79 -8.50
N THR A 94 -9.45 17.03 -8.09
CA THR A 94 -8.07 17.52 -7.98
C THR A 94 -7.27 16.71 -6.96
N THR A 95 -7.86 16.38 -5.81
CA THR A 95 -7.24 15.53 -4.79
C THR A 95 -6.86 14.16 -5.36
N MET A 96 -7.76 13.54 -6.14
CA MET A 96 -7.50 12.26 -6.81
C MET A 96 -6.39 12.36 -7.85
N VAL A 97 -6.39 13.41 -8.69
CA VAL A 97 -5.34 13.64 -9.70
C VAL A 97 -3.98 13.79 -9.03
N THR A 98 -3.88 14.58 -7.96
CA THR A 98 -2.64 14.73 -7.18
C THR A 98 -2.19 13.41 -6.57
N LEU A 99 -3.12 12.62 -6.02
CA LEU A 99 -2.81 11.31 -5.45
C LEU A 99 -2.22 10.34 -6.49
N LEU A 100 -2.79 10.31 -7.70
CA LEU A 100 -2.30 9.51 -8.82
C LEU A 100 -0.90 9.99 -9.30
N ASP A 101 -0.68 11.30 -9.35
CA ASP A 101 0.61 11.87 -9.71
C ASP A 101 1.71 11.52 -8.69
N MET A 102 1.41 11.60 -7.39
CA MET A 102 2.33 11.17 -6.32
C MET A 102 2.65 9.67 -6.39
N ALA A 103 1.68 8.85 -6.75
CA ALA A 103 1.87 7.42 -6.96
C ALA A 103 2.82 7.14 -8.13
N SER A 104 2.63 7.83 -9.25
CA SER A 104 3.51 7.77 -10.43
C SER A 104 4.95 8.12 -10.06
N HIS A 105 5.16 9.23 -9.33
CA HIS A 105 6.49 9.62 -8.85
C HIS A 105 7.13 8.56 -7.93
N THR A 106 6.34 7.95 -7.04
CA THR A 106 6.80 6.89 -6.13
C THR A 106 7.20 5.60 -6.88
N ALA A 107 6.48 5.29 -7.96
CA ALA A 107 6.68 4.11 -8.79
C ALA A 107 7.76 4.30 -9.88
N ARG A 108 8.25 5.52 -10.11
CA ARG A 108 9.22 5.87 -11.18
C ARG A 108 10.49 5.00 -11.17
N ASN A 109 10.97 4.63 -9.98
CA ASN A 109 12.16 3.78 -9.80
C ASN A 109 11.82 2.28 -9.65
N GLY A 110 10.60 1.89 -10.01
CA GLY A 110 10.09 0.54 -9.91
C GLY A 110 9.45 0.21 -8.56
N LEU A 111 8.74 -0.92 -8.56
CA LEU A 111 8.05 -1.50 -7.41
C LEU A 111 8.78 -2.70 -6.80
N PHE A 112 10.03 -2.92 -7.21
CA PHE A 112 10.88 -4.01 -6.77
C PHE A 112 12.24 -3.45 -6.38
N CYS A 113 12.90 -4.13 -5.44
CA CYS A 113 14.33 -3.93 -5.27
C CYS A 113 15.11 -4.83 -6.24
N ALA A 114 16.35 -4.45 -6.57
CA ALA A 114 17.16 -5.19 -7.54
C ALA A 114 17.40 -6.66 -7.15
N ALA A 115 17.52 -6.95 -5.85
CA ALA A 115 17.70 -8.31 -5.35
C ALA A 115 16.45 -9.19 -5.54
N GLU A 116 15.24 -8.64 -5.39
CA GLU A 116 14.00 -9.36 -5.70
C GLU A 116 13.95 -9.78 -7.17
N LEU A 117 14.30 -8.88 -8.09
CA LEU A 117 14.37 -9.17 -9.52
C LEU A 117 15.44 -10.21 -9.87
N ALA A 118 16.57 -10.16 -9.18
CA ALA A 118 17.65 -11.15 -9.31
C ALA A 118 17.36 -12.47 -8.57
N ARG A 119 16.20 -12.60 -7.90
CA ARG A 119 15.80 -13.77 -7.09
C ARG A 119 16.82 -14.14 -6.01
N VAL A 120 17.41 -13.13 -5.40
CA VAL A 120 18.32 -13.26 -4.26
C VAL A 120 17.76 -12.48 -3.07
N ARG A 121 18.27 -12.77 -1.86
CA ARG A 121 17.79 -12.09 -0.65
C ARG A 121 18.14 -10.58 -0.67
N PRO A 122 17.16 -9.67 -0.61
CA PRO A 122 17.41 -8.25 -0.44
C PRO A 122 17.88 -7.90 0.97
N THR A 123 18.33 -6.66 1.17
CA THR A 123 18.42 -6.12 2.54
C THR A 123 17.00 -5.92 3.08
N TRP A 124 16.84 -6.05 4.40
CA TRP A 124 15.54 -5.85 5.05
C TRP A 124 14.96 -4.47 4.74
N GLU A 125 15.79 -3.43 4.77
CA GLU A 125 15.41 -2.05 4.46
C GLU A 125 14.92 -1.90 3.01
N SER A 126 15.68 -2.39 2.04
CA SER A 126 15.27 -2.32 0.63
C SER A 126 13.99 -3.10 0.35
N TRP A 127 13.79 -4.23 1.04
CA TRP A 127 12.57 -5.01 0.93
C TRP A 127 11.38 -4.28 1.54
N ILE A 128 11.53 -3.68 2.72
CA ILE A 128 10.48 -2.88 3.36
C ILE A 128 10.00 -1.81 2.38
N VAL A 129 10.91 -1.02 1.80
CA VAL A 129 10.56 0.04 0.85
C VAL A 129 9.79 -0.51 -0.35
N ALA A 130 10.25 -1.61 -0.96
CA ALA A 130 9.56 -2.22 -2.10
C ALA A 130 8.18 -2.78 -1.71
N ALA A 131 8.08 -3.48 -0.57
CA ALA A 131 6.85 -4.05 -0.07
C ALA A 131 5.81 -2.98 0.28
N THR A 132 6.21 -1.92 0.98
CA THR A 132 5.32 -0.81 1.35
C THR A 132 4.89 0.00 0.13
N LYS A 133 5.78 0.22 -0.86
CA LYS A 133 5.41 0.79 -2.17
C LYS A 133 4.28 -0.03 -2.82
N ARG A 134 4.47 -1.35 -2.97
CA ARG A 134 3.45 -2.24 -3.57
C ARG A 134 2.12 -2.17 -2.81
N ARG A 135 2.12 -2.26 -1.48
CA ARG A 135 0.89 -2.20 -0.67
C ARG A 135 0.18 -0.85 -0.77
N ALA A 136 0.91 0.26 -0.79
CA ALA A 136 0.33 1.59 -0.97
C ALA A 136 -0.28 1.76 -2.37
N ILE A 137 0.40 1.28 -3.42
CA ILE A 137 -0.12 1.26 -4.79
C ILE A 137 -1.39 0.40 -4.87
N PHE A 138 -1.38 -0.84 -4.37
CA PHE A 138 -2.59 -1.67 -4.37
C PHE A 138 -3.76 -1.00 -3.65
N THR A 139 -3.49 -0.32 -2.53
CA THR A 139 -4.52 0.43 -1.80
C THR A 139 -5.06 1.61 -2.60
N LEU A 140 -4.20 2.34 -3.32
CA LEU A 140 -4.64 3.38 -4.24
C LEU A 140 -5.55 2.83 -5.33
N TYR A 141 -5.22 1.70 -5.93
CA TYR A 141 -6.07 1.09 -6.96
C TYR A 141 -7.45 0.73 -6.43
N LEU A 142 -7.51 0.05 -5.28
CA LEU A 142 -8.78 -0.24 -4.60
C LEU A 142 -9.58 1.05 -4.33
N PHE A 143 -8.93 2.08 -3.82
CA PHE A 143 -9.55 3.35 -3.52
C PHE A 143 -10.06 4.06 -4.81
N SER A 144 -9.27 4.06 -5.88
CA SER A 144 -9.68 4.61 -7.17
C SER A 144 -10.86 3.85 -7.77
N SER A 145 -10.95 2.53 -7.56
CA SER A 145 -12.08 1.74 -8.04
C SER A 145 -13.37 2.14 -7.33
N ILE A 146 -13.33 2.38 -6.03
CA ILE A 146 -14.49 2.88 -5.27
C ILE A 146 -14.87 4.27 -5.77
N TYR A 147 -13.90 5.17 -5.88
CA TYR A 147 -14.10 6.54 -6.34
C TYR A 147 -14.76 6.63 -7.73
N ASN A 148 -14.32 5.78 -8.67
CA ASN A 148 -14.87 5.68 -10.01
C ASN A 148 -16.27 5.08 -10.01
N ALA A 149 -16.50 4.02 -9.22
CA ALA A 149 -17.81 3.36 -9.11
C ALA A 149 -18.89 4.35 -8.62
N ASP A 150 -18.57 5.17 -7.61
CA ASP A 150 -19.47 6.21 -7.09
C ASP A 150 -19.82 7.29 -8.12
N ARG A 151 -18.98 7.45 -9.16
CA ARG A 151 -19.18 8.38 -10.28
C ARG A 151 -19.72 7.71 -11.54
N MET A 152 -20.08 6.42 -11.47
CA MET A 152 -20.48 5.62 -12.63
C MET A 152 -19.43 5.62 -13.75
N LEU A 153 -18.15 5.77 -13.39
CA LEU A 153 -17.04 5.66 -14.32
C LEU A 153 -16.61 4.19 -14.43
N PRO A 154 -16.12 3.75 -15.61
CA PRO A 154 -15.62 2.39 -15.76
C PRO A 154 -14.46 2.11 -14.81
N ASN A 155 -14.50 0.94 -14.17
CA ASN A 155 -13.35 0.36 -13.49
C ASN A 155 -12.71 -0.66 -14.42
N PHE A 156 -11.42 -0.48 -14.68
CA PHE A 156 -10.63 -1.44 -15.44
C PHE A 156 -9.78 -2.26 -14.48
N VAL A 157 -9.47 -3.50 -14.88
CA VAL A 157 -8.40 -4.27 -14.23
C VAL A 157 -7.14 -3.41 -14.28
N ALA A 158 -6.41 -3.35 -13.17
CA ALA A 158 -5.14 -2.63 -13.06
C ALA A 158 -4.04 -3.37 -13.85
N GLU A 159 -4.21 -3.45 -15.16
CA GLU A 159 -3.38 -4.19 -16.10
C GLU A 159 -1.92 -3.71 -16.07
N GLU A 160 -1.71 -2.44 -15.75
CA GLU A 160 -0.40 -1.84 -15.51
C GLU A 160 0.34 -2.43 -14.28
N LEU A 161 -0.37 -3.13 -13.38
CA LEU A 161 0.21 -3.87 -12.26
C LEU A 161 0.52 -5.33 -12.61
N ARG A 162 0.29 -5.76 -13.86
CA ARG A 162 0.67 -7.11 -14.29
C ARG A 162 2.17 -7.33 -14.03
N GLY A 163 2.50 -8.48 -13.45
CA GLY A 163 3.87 -8.84 -13.06
C GLY A 163 4.31 -8.30 -11.71
N VAL A 164 3.55 -7.40 -11.07
CA VAL A 164 3.85 -6.92 -9.72
C VAL A 164 3.61 -8.02 -8.70
N TYR A 165 4.55 -8.24 -7.78
CA TYR A 165 4.37 -9.27 -6.75
C TYR A 165 3.18 -8.95 -5.83
N ALA A 166 2.37 -9.97 -5.56
CA ALA A 166 1.34 -9.92 -4.55
C ALA A 166 1.97 -9.58 -3.17
N PRO A 167 1.19 -9.06 -2.21
CA PRO A 167 1.70 -8.77 -0.87
C PRO A 167 2.47 -9.95 -0.28
N GLY A 168 3.61 -9.64 0.32
CA GLY A 168 4.53 -10.64 0.85
C GLY A 168 3.98 -11.40 2.06
N ASN A 169 4.63 -12.52 2.37
CA ASN A 169 4.35 -13.41 3.49
C ASN A 169 4.21 -12.65 4.82
N LYS A 170 3.21 -13.01 5.64
CA LYS A 170 2.95 -12.44 6.96
C LYS A 170 4.17 -12.48 7.87
N THR A 171 4.93 -13.58 7.91
CA THR A 171 6.12 -13.69 8.77
C THR A 171 7.21 -12.70 8.36
N LEU A 172 7.36 -12.43 7.06
CA LEU A 172 8.28 -11.40 6.55
C LEU A 172 7.80 -9.99 6.90
N TRP A 173 6.50 -9.73 6.78
CA TRP A 173 5.91 -8.42 7.07
C TRP A 173 5.90 -8.08 8.57
N GLU A 174 5.73 -9.08 9.43
CA GLU A 174 5.68 -8.89 10.89
C GLU A 174 7.05 -9.01 11.56
N ALA A 175 8.11 -9.41 10.83
CA ALA A 175 9.45 -9.55 11.39
C ALA A 175 9.95 -8.24 12.01
N THR A 176 10.30 -8.27 13.29
CA THR A 176 10.65 -7.07 14.07
C THR A 176 12.12 -6.66 13.98
N ASP A 177 12.96 -7.53 13.44
CA ASP A 177 14.40 -7.31 13.32
C ASP A 177 14.99 -7.99 12.09
N ARG A 178 16.17 -7.50 11.67
CA ARG A 178 16.86 -7.96 10.46
C ARG A 178 17.27 -9.44 10.53
N GLN A 179 17.63 -9.95 11.71
CA GLN A 179 18.10 -11.32 11.86
C GLN A 179 16.95 -12.32 11.66
N THR A 180 15.81 -12.04 12.28
CA THR A 180 14.57 -12.81 12.10
C THR A 180 14.13 -12.75 10.64
N TRP A 181 14.06 -11.56 10.06
CA TRP A 181 13.67 -11.37 8.66
C TRP A 181 14.58 -12.13 7.68
N ASN A 182 15.90 -12.13 7.88
CA ASN A 182 16.85 -12.83 7.02
C ASN A 182 16.59 -14.35 6.97
N LYS A 183 16.30 -14.96 8.12
CA LYS A 183 16.01 -16.40 8.21
C LYS A 183 14.71 -16.75 7.49
N GLU A 184 13.68 -15.94 7.69
CA GLU A 184 12.38 -16.12 7.04
C GLU A 184 12.48 -15.91 5.53
N TYR A 185 13.30 -14.96 5.07
CA TYR A 185 13.48 -14.72 3.63
C TYR A 185 14.26 -15.85 2.95
N ASP A 186 15.25 -16.44 3.62
CA ASP A 186 15.94 -17.62 3.11
C ASP A 186 14.96 -18.80 2.94
N ARG A 187 14.08 -19.01 3.93
CA ARG A 187 13.02 -20.02 3.83
C ARG A 187 12.06 -19.72 2.68
N TYR A 188 11.63 -18.45 2.56
CA TYR A 188 10.79 -17.99 1.46
C TYR A 188 11.40 -18.31 0.09
N LEU A 189 12.70 -18.08 -0.12
CA LEU A 189 13.37 -18.41 -1.38
C LEU A 189 13.39 -19.92 -1.69
N LEU A 190 13.50 -20.77 -0.66
CA LEU A 190 13.41 -22.23 -0.83
C LEU A 190 12.00 -22.68 -1.19
N ASP A 191 10.98 -22.05 -0.61
CA ASP A 191 9.57 -22.38 -0.84
C ASP A 191 9.05 -21.81 -2.19
N TRP A 192 9.65 -20.73 -2.68
CA TRP A 192 9.27 -19.99 -3.91
C TRP A 192 10.34 -20.06 -5.02
N GLN A 193 10.95 -21.23 -5.24
CA GLN A 193 11.94 -21.45 -6.31
C GLN A 193 11.41 -21.16 -7.73
N ASP A 194 10.10 -21.31 -7.92
CA ASP A 194 9.36 -20.99 -9.13
C ASP A 194 9.01 -19.49 -9.25
N GLY A 195 9.53 -18.65 -8.35
CA GLY A 195 9.34 -17.20 -8.33
C GLY A 195 8.09 -16.78 -7.54
N SER A 196 8.16 -15.59 -6.93
CA SER A 196 7.07 -14.98 -6.13
C SER A 196 5.74 -14.94 -6.88
N LEU A 197 4.62 -14.99 -6.13
CA LEU A 197 3.29 -14.83 -6.71
C LEU A 197 3.11 -13.42 -7.28
N GLU A 198 2.64 -13.31 -8.52
CA GLU A 198 2.27 -12.03 -9.15
C GLU A 198 0.78 -11.71 -8.91
N ILE A 199 0.43 -10.43 -8.81
CA ILE A 199 -0.93 -9.97 -8.51
C ILE A 199 -1.94 -10.39 -9.59
N ASN A 200 -1.51 -10.44 -10.84
CA ASN A 200 -2.31 -10.92 -11.97
C ASN A 200 -2.67 -12.41 -11.87
N GLU A 201 -1.91 -13.21 -11.10
CA GLU A 201 -2.30 -14.58 -10.80
C GLU A 201 -3.56 -14.63 -9.92
N LEU A 202 -3.99 -13.53 -9.29
CA LEU A 202 -5.21 -13.46 -8.47
C LEU A 202 -6.44 -12.94 -9.23
N TRP A 203 -6.27 -12.36 -10.42
CA TRP A 203 -7.40 -11.82 -11.20
C TRP A 203 -8.24 -12.94 -11.80
N ALA A 204 -9.56 -12.82 -11.80
CA ALA A 204 -10.39 -13.82 -12.47
C ALA A 204 -9.96 -14.00 -13.94
N SER A 205 -9.87 -15.24 -14.38
CA SER A 205 -9.55 -15.58 -15.77
C SER A 205 -10.69 -16.42 -16.35
N PRO A 206 -11.15 -16.13 -17.58
CA PRO A 206 -12.16 -16.92 -18.26
C PRO A 206 -11.63 -18.28 -18.75
N GLU A 207 -10.31 -18.48 -18.72
CA GLU A 207 -9.67 -19.73 -19.14
C GLU A 207 -9.74 -20.78 -18.03
N LYS A 208 -9.67 -22.07 -18.41
CA LYS A 208 -9.62 -23.16 -17.42
C LYS A 208 -8.43 -22.92 -16.49
N GLU A 209 -8.70 -22.89 -15.19
CA GLU A 209 -7.64 -22.70 -14.18
C GLU A 209 -6.54 -23.75 -14.38
N GLU A 210 -5.36 -23.28 -14.79
CA GLU A 210 -4.17 -24.10 -14.88
C GLU A 210 -3.83 -24.68 -13.50
N PRO A 211 -3.68 -26.01 -13.34
CA PRO A 211 -3.40 -26.64 -12.04
C PRO A 211 -2.12 -26.11 -11.36
N GLY A 212 -1.18 -25.54 -12.12
CA GLY A 212 -0.01 -24.86 -11.58
C GLY A 212 -0.34 -23.55 -10.86
N ARG A 213 -1.22 -22.72 -11.47
CA ARG A 213 -1.65 -21.44 -10.92
C ARG A 213 -2.41 -21.62 -9.61
N LYS A 214 -3.37 -22.55 -9.58
CA LYS A 214 -4.15 -22.85 -8.35
C LYS A 214 -3.25 -23.23 -7.17
N ARG A 215 -2.27 -24.11 -7.38
CA ARG A 215 -1.31 -24.52 -6.34
C ARG A 215 -0.46 -23.35 -5.83
N ARG A 216 -0.05 -22.44 -6.71
CA ARG A 216 0.71 -21.24 -6.32
C ARG A 216 -0.13 -20.29 -5.47
N ILE A 217 -1.41 -20.09 -5.84
CA ILE A 217 -2.36 -19.29 -5.06
C ILE A 217 -2.59 -19.94 -3.69
N GLU A 218 -2.87 -21.24 -3.63
CA GLU A 218 -3.06 -21.99 -2.38
C GLU A 218 -1.84 -21.82 -1.44
N ARG A 219 -0.62 -22.05 -1.95
CA ARG A 219 0.63 -21.83 -1.21
C ARG A 219 0.78 -20.39 -0.70
N TRP A 220 0.38 -19.40 -1.50
CA TRP A 220 0.44 -18.00 -1.07
C TRP A 220 -0.58 -17.70 0.03
N VAL A 221 -1.84 -18.13 -0.14
CA VAL A 221 -2.94 -17.93 0.82
C VAL A 221 -2.58 -18.48 2.20
N GLU A 222 -1.88 -19.62 2.28
CA GLU A 222 -1.41 -20.21 3.54
C GLU A 222 -0.51 -19.26 4.37
N SER A 223 0.14 -18.30 3.73
CA SER A 223 1.09 -17.38 4.34
C SER A 223 0.70 -15.89 4.21
N ALA A 224 -0.44 -15.60 3.58
CA ALA A 224 -0.91 -14.25 3.36
C ALA A 224 -1.32 -13.61 4.69
N ASP A 225 -1.02 -12.32 4.84
CA ASP A 225 -1.53 -11.54 5.96
C ASP A 225 -2.95 -11.02 5.70
N GLU A 226 -3.51 -10.29 6.66
CA GLU A 226 -4.87 -9.76 6.59
C GLU A 226 -5.05 -8.81 5.38
N PHE A 227 -4.00 -8.07 5.00
CA PHE A 227 -4.02 -7.21 3.82
C PHE A 227 -4.03 -8.03 2.52
N GLY A 228 -3.19 -9.07 2.43
CA GLY A 228 -3.20 -10.01 1.32
C GLY A 228 -4.57 -10.68 1.15
N MET A 229 -5.16 -11.17 2.24
CA MET A 229 -6.48 -11.82 2.19
C MET A 229 -7.60 -10.86 1.74
N MET A 230 -7.53 -9.59 2.14
CA MET A 230 -8.43 -8.55 1.64
C MET A 230 -8.26 -8.32 0.14
N LEU A 231 -7.02 -8.24 -0.36
CA LEU A 231 -6.77 -8.11 -1.80
C LEU A 231 -7.25 -9.33 -2.58
N TYR A 232 -7.03 -10.53 -2.05
CA TYR A 232 -7.50 -11.77 -2.67
C TYR A 232 -9.02 -11.80 -2.81
N SER A 233 -9.75 -11.41 -1.75
CA SER A 233 -11.21 -11.36 -1.82
C SER A 233 -11.68 -10.35 -2.87
N VAL A 234 -11.04 -9.19 -2.96
CA VAL A 234 -11.38 -8.20 -4.00
C VAL A 234 -11.08 -8.73 -5.40
N CYS A 235 -9.89 -9.24 -5.66
CA CYS A 235 -9.50 -9.74 -6.98
C CYS A 235 -10.36 -10.92 -7.46
N ALA A 236 -10.79 -11.78 -6.53
CA ALA A 236 -11.66 -12.91 -6.84
C ALA A 236 -13.11 -12.50 -7.18
N HIS A 237 -13.61 -11.38 -6.63
CA HIS A 237 -15.02 -10.97 -6.77
C HIS A 237 -15.25 -9.83 -7.77
N ILE A 238 -14.32 -8.88 -7.91
CA ILE A 238 -14.48 -7.70 -8.79
C ILE A 238 -14.20 -8.03 -10.26
N HIS A 239 -13.43 -9.08 -10.53
CA HIS A 239 -13.03 -9.43 -11.90
C HIS A 239 -13.78 -10.65 -12.47
N GLY A 240 -14.65 -11.29 -11.68
CA GLY A 240 -15.37 -12.53 -12.02
C GLY A 240 -16.78 -12.37 -12.60
N SER A 241 -17.15 -11.17 -13.08
CA SER A 241 -18.45 -10.88 -13.71
C SER A 241 -18.28 -10.35 -15.12
#